data_AF-A0A0U1DKW1-F1
#
_entry.id   AF-A0A0U1DKW1-F1
#
_cell.length_a   1.000
_cell.length_b   1.000
_cell.length_c   1.000
_cell.angle_alpha   90.00
_cell.angle_beta   90.00
_cell.angle_gamma   90.00
#
_symmetry.space_group_name_H-M   'P 1'
#
loop_
_entity.id
_entity.type
_entity.pdbx_description
1 polymer ?
#
loop_
_entity_poly.entity_id
_entity_poly.type
_entity_poly.pdbx_seq_one_letter_code
_entity_poly.pdbx_strand_id
1 'polypeptide(L)' 'MPITLSLDVTGAIDSGEQLTQVVWVLLPDEPAESLAALVYLPGGTYDKHYWHLKIDGHPGYSFGEHLARAVGQPPSTHHC' A
#
# COMPACT_ATOMS: atom_id res chain seq x y z
N MET A 1 6.47 0.38 -8.52
CA MET A 1 5.11 0.09 -9.05
C MET A 1 4.50 -0.99 -8.18
N PRO A 2 3.22 -0.88 -7.76
CA PRO A 2 2.61 -1.87 -6.87
C PRO A 2 2.42 -3.23 -7.55
N ILE A 3 2.61 -4.30 -6.78
CA ILE A 3 2.21 -5.67 -7.14
C ILE A 3 0.72 -5.80 -6.86
N THR A 4 -0.06 -6.28 -7.82
CA THR A 4 -1.50 -6.52 -7.63
C THR A 4 -1.73 -7.97 -7.23
N LEU A 5 -2.40 -8.19 -6.11
CA LEU A 5 -2.84 -9.50 -5.66
C LEU A 5 -4.37 -9.56 -5.63
N SER A 6 -4.91 -10.74 -5.91
CA SER A 6 -6.33 -11.04 -5.86
C SER A 6 -6.55 -12.12 -4.80
N LEU A 7 -7.33 -11.81 -3.77
CA LEU A 7 -7.55 -12.66 -2.62
C LEU A 7 -9.00 -13.14 -2.63
N ASP A 8 -9.22 -14.45 -2.52
CA ASP A 8 -10.55 -14.98 -2.24
C ASP A 8 -10.92 -14.65 -0.79
N VAL A 9 -12.05 -13.96 -0.62
CA VAL A 9 -12.58 -13.54 0.69
C VAL A 9 -13.99 -14.07 0.94
N THR A 10 -14.46 -15.00 0.11
CA THR A 10 -15.79 -15.61 0.17
C THR A 10 -16.12 -16.14 1.56
N GLY A 11 -15.18 -16.84 2.20
CA GLY A 11 -15.38 -17.39 3.54
C GLY A 11 -15.16 -16.39 4.69
N ALA A 12 -14.62 -15.20 4.40
CA ALA A 12 -14.31 -14.19 5.42
C ALA A 12 -15.46 -13.20 5.64
N ILE A 13 -16.29 -13.03 4.61
CA ILE A 13 -17.48 -12.18 4.62
C ILE A 13 -18.65 -13.14 4.49
N ASP A 14 -19.37 -13.42 5.58
CA ASP A 14 -20.51 -14.36 5.60
C ASP A 14 -21.73 -13.80 4.84
N SER A 15 -21.56 -13.49 3.55
CA SER A 15 -22.60 -12.95 2.67
C SER A 15 -23.28 -14.04 1.85
N GLY A 16 -22.71 -15.24 1.78
CA GLY A 16 -23.15 -16.32 0.89
C GLY A 16 -22.79 -16.12 -0.59
N GLU A 17 -22.01 -15.08 -0.91
CA GLU A 17 -21.58 -14.76 -2.28
C GLU A 17 -20.11 -15.11 -2.51
N GLN A 18 -19.72 -15.38 -3.76
CA GLN A 18 -18.31 -15.50 -4.12
C GLN A 18 -17.68 -14.11 -4.22
N LEU A 19 -16.74 -13.82 -3.32
CA LEU A 19 -16.16 -12.49 -3.17
C LEU A 19 -14.64 -12.52 -3.35
N THR A 20 -14.12 -11.46 -3.94
CA THR A 20 -12.68 -11.28 -4.19
C THR A 20 -12.26 -9.88 -3.76
N GLN A 21 -11.13 -9.79 -3.06
CA GLN A 21 -10.49 -8.53 -2.71
C GLN A 21 -9.20 -8.33 -3.50
N VAL A 22 -9.11 -7.21 -4.21
CA VAL A 22 -7.90 -6.81 -4.93
C VAL A 22 -7.08 -5.85 -4.07
N VAL A 23 -5.83 -6.21 -3.81
CA VAL A 23 -4.90 -5.42 -2.99
C VAL A 23 -3.65 -5.03 -3.77
N TRP A 24 -3.00 -3.95 -3.34
CA TRP A 24 -1.70 -3.53 -3.83
C TRP A 24 -0.63 -3.74 -2.76
N VAL A 25 0.45 -4.40 -3.13
CA VAL A 25 1.62 -4.61 -2.29
C VAL A 25 2.78 -3.79 -2.85
N LEU A 26 3.38 -2.95 -2.01
CA LEU A 26 4.63 -2.27 -2.31
C LEU A 26 5.70 -2.86 -1.41
N LEU A 27 6.70 -3.48 -2.03
CA LEU A 27 7.83 -4.06 -1.33
C LEU A 27 8.96 -3.02 -1.26
N PRO A 28 9.75 -3.01 -0.17
CA PRO A 28 10.98 -2.25 -0.15
C PRO A 28 12.03 -2.86 -1.06
N ASP A 29 13.14 -2.15 -1.25
CA ASP A 29 14.24 -2.59 -2.12
C ASP A 29 14.83 -3.94 -1.67
N GLU A 30 14.80 -4.22 -0.37
CA GLU A 30 15.27 -5.48 0.24
C GLU A 30 14.14 -6.17 1.04
N PRO A 31 13.19 -6.86 0.38
CA PRO A 31 12.01 -7.44 1.04
C PRO A 31 12.35 -8.49 2.10
N ALA A 32 13.43 -9.23 1.90
CA ALA A 32 13.86 -10.30 2.82
C ALA A 32 14.29 -9.76 4.20
N GLU A 33 14.67 -8.49 4.28
CA GLU A 33 15.06 -7.83 5.53
C GLU A 33 13.87 -7.16 6.25
N SER A 34 12.67 -7.23 5.67
CA SER A 34 11.47 -6.63 6.24
C SER A 34 11.02 -7.38 7.50
N LEU A 35 10.96 -6.68 8.63
CA LEU A 35 10.55 -7.24 9.91
C LEU A 35 9.02 -7.38 10.05
N ALA A 36 8.25 -6.62 9.26
CA ALA A 36 6.80 -6.58 9.37
C ALA A 36 6.15 -6.13 8.05
N ALA A 37 4.85 -6.44 7.91
CA ALA A 37 3.99 -5.89 6.88
C ALA A 37 3.07 -4.83 7.50
N LEU A 38 2.88 -3.71 6.80
CA LEU A 38 1.94 -2.66 7.18
C LEU A 38 0.71 -2.74 6.26
N VAL A 39 -0.47 -2.80 6.87
CA VAL A 39 -1.75 -2.91 6.17
C VAL A 39 -2.51 -1.59 6.31
N TYR A 40 -2.88 -1.01 5.19
CA TYR A 40 -3.62 0.25 5.14
C TYR A 40 -4.98 0.04 4.52
N LEU A 41 -6.02 0.46 5.25
CA LEU A 41 -7.40 0.40 4.80
C LEU A 41 -7.83 1.82 4.41
N PRO A 42 -8.35 2.04 3.19
CA PRO A 42 -8.87 3.35 2.81
C PRO A 42 -10.09 3.70 3.66
N GLY A 43 -10.27 4.99 3.93
CA GLY A 43 -11.50 5.50 4.54
C GLY A 43 -12.71 5.34 3.62
N GLY A 44 -13.91 5.59 4.14
CA GLY A 44 -15.14 5.58 3.34
C GLY A 44 -15.01 6.47 2.10
N THR A 45 -15.61 6.04 0.99
CA THR A 45 -15.55 6.64 -0.37
C THR A 45 -14.19 6.64 -1.07
N TYR A 46 -13.13 6.15 -0.41
CA TYR A 46 -11.81 5.98 -1.03
C TYR A 46 -11.52 4.53 -1.37
N ASP A 47 -10.57 4.32 -2.28
CA ASP A 47 -9.97 3.02 -2.56
C ASP A 47 -8.44 3.06 -2.37
N LYS A 48 -7.75 1.99 -2.77
CA LYS A 48 -6.29 1.85 -2.66
C LYS A 48 -5.48 2.97 -3.34
N HIS A 49 -6.06 3.74 -4.27
CA HIS A 49 -5.38 4.89 -4.88
C HIS A 49 -5.13 6.02 -3.88
N TYR A 50 -5.91 6.12 -2.80
CA TYR A 50 -5.68 7.10 -1.75
C TYR A 50 -4.28 6.97 -1.13
N TRP A 51 -3.82 5.74 -0.89
CA TRP A 51 -2.50 5.46 -0.32
C TRP A 51 -1.36 5.46 -1.36
N HIS A 52 -1.69 5.38 -2.64
CA HIS A 52 -0.75 5.41 -3.76
C HIS A 52 -1.14 6.50 -4.77
N LEU A 53 -1.33 7.72 -4.26
CA LEU A 53 -1.79 8.83 -5.06
C LEU A 53 -0.71 9.26 -6.06
N LYS A 54 -1.10 9.35 -7.33
CA LYS A 54 -0.27 9.85 -8.43
C LYS A 54 -0.91 11.11 -8.97
N ILE A 55 -0.15 12.20 -8.92
CA ILE A 55 -0.57 13.51 -9.42
C ILE A 55 0.51 13.96 -10.41
N ASP A 56 0.09 14.23 -11.64
CA ASP A 56 1.00 14.65 -12.70
C ASP A 56 1.70 15.96 -12.32
N GLY A 57 3.03 15.99 -12.45
CA GLY A 57 3.85 17.15 -12.06
C GLY A 57 4.07 17.30 -10.54
N HIS A 58 3.46 16.46 -9.71
CA HIS A 58 3.56 16.53 -8.24
C HIS A 58 4.01 15.18 -7.65
N PRO A 59 5.31 14.86 -7.67
CA PRO A 59 5.84 13.63 -7.08
C PRO A 59 5.76 13.67 -5.54
N GLY A 60 5.84 12.50 -4.90
CA GLY A 60 5.93 12.37 -3.44
C GLY A 60 4.61 12.14 -2.71
N TYR A 61 3.46 12.20 -3.41
CA TYR A 61 2.14 11.96 -2.80
C TYR A 61 1.80 10.48 -2.57
N SER A 62 2.63 9.55 -3.07
CA SER A 62 2.44 8.14 -2.74
C SER A 62 3.06 7.82 -1.39
N PHE A 63 2.19 7.67 -0.39
CA PHE A 63 2.56 7.14 0.92
C PHE A 63 3.19 5.74 0.83
N GLY A 64 2.59 4.84 0.01
CA GLY A 64 3.14 3.50 -0.20
C GLY A 64 4.56 3.49 -0.77
N GLU A 65 4.88 4.36 -1.75
CA GLU A 65 6.24 4.45 -2.29
C GLU A 65 7.22 5.06 -1.30
N HIS A 66 6.76 6.04 -0.51
CA HIS A 66 7.58 6.63 0.54
C HIS A 66 8.03 5.57 1.55
N LEU A 67 7.11 4.75 2.05
CA LEU A 67 7.46 3.69 3.01
C LEU A 67 8.31 2.58 2.39
N ALA A 68 8.01 2.16 1.16
CA ALA A 68 8.82 1.15 0.48
C ALA A 68 10.28 1.61 0.33
N ARG A 69 10.53 2.91 0.15
CA ARG A 69 11.89 3.46 0.08
C ARG A 69 12.54 3.73 1.44
N ALA A 70 11.74 3.89 2.50
CA ALA A 70 12.23 4.33 3.81
C ALA A 70 12.78 3.20 4.69
N VAL A 71 12.53 1.92 4.35
CA VAL A 71 13.08 0.79 5.12
C VAL A 71 14.60 0.76 4.95
N GLY A 72 15.32 1.28 5.95
CA GLY A 72 16.79 1.32 6.01
C GLY A 72 17.43 2.70 5.86
N GLN A 73 16.66 3.76 5.59
CA GLN A 73 17.22 5.10 5.37
C GLN A 73 16.75 6.08 6.48
N PRO A 74 17.68 6.80 7.15
CA PRO A 74 17.29 7.77 8.16
C PRO A 74 16.40 8.86 7.52
N PRO A 75 15.40 9.39 8.25
CA PRO A 75 14.52 10.42 7.71
C PRO A 75 15.37 11.61 7.25
N SER A 76 15.18 12.06 6.01
CA SER A 76 15.76 13.31 5.57
C SER A 76 15.16 14.45 6.41
N THR A 77 16.02 15.16 7.13
CA THR A 77 15.66 16.41 7.79
C THR A 77 15.33 17.44 6.70
N HIS A 78 14.07 17.49 6.29
CA HIS A 78 13.54 18.70 5.67
C HIS A 78 13.25 19.68 6.81
N HIS A 79 14.16 20.64 6.97
CA HIS A 79 13.87 21.84 7.75
C HIS A 79 12.67 22.53 7.12
N CYS A 80 11.57 22.61 7.89
CA CYS A 80 10.54 23.63 7.69
C CYS A 80 11.14 25.02 7.90
#